data_AF-A0A973ABC7-F1
#
_entry.id   AF-A0A973ABC7-F1
#
_cell.length_a   1.000
_cell.length_b   1.000
_cell.length_c   1.000
_cell.angle_alpha   90.00
_cell.angle_beta   90.00
_cell.angle_gamma   90.00
#
_symmetry.space_group_name_H-M   'P 1'
#
loop_
_entity.id
_entity.type
_entity.pdbx_description
1 polymer ?
#
loop_
_entity_poly.entity_id
_entity_poly.type
_entity_poly.pdbx_seq_one_letter_code
_entity_poly.pdbx_strand_id
1 'polypeptide(L)'
;VEDTAFIVRSNKRANQYNQQIRSKIRGQENEISTGDFVMVVKNNYFWLKDISEAGFIANGDICEILEIFNIKELYGFRFAEVKLRMIDYPNQKPFETVLLLDTLSSETPSLSYEDSNKLYQEVGKDFAHESSKYKQLLAVKNSKYFNALQVKFSYAVTCHKSQGGQWKTVFIEQPYLPDGQNIDYLRWLYTAITRAQEKVYLIGFKEDYFKE
;
A
#
# COMPACT_ATOMS: atom_id res chain seq x y z
N VAL A 1 -14.41 -9.69 -1.31
CA VAL A 1 -13.62 -8.46 -1.60
C VAL A 1 -12.18 -8.81 -1.95
N GLU A 2 -11.60 -9.88 -1.39
CA GLU A 2 -10.21 -10.30 -1.64
C GLU A 2 -9.87 -10.46 -3.14
N ASP A 3 -10.78 -11.03 -3.95
CA ASP A 3 -10.60 -11.19 -5.40
C ASP A 3 -11.11 -10.00 -6.25
N THR A 4 -11.14 -8.79 -5.68
CA THR A 4 -11.70 -7.61 -6.34
C THR A 4 -10.80 -6.40 -6.18
N ALA A 5 -10.49 -5.73 -7.29
CA ALA A 5 -9.73 -4.49 -7.27
C ALA A 5 -10.41 -3.38 -8.07
N PHE A 6 -10.26 -2.15 -7.62
CA PHE A 6 -10.54 -0.95 -8.40
C PHE A 6 -9.25 -0.43 -9.02
N ILE A 7 -9.25 -0.21 -10.33
CA ILE A 7 -8.14 0.40 -11.05
C ILE A 7 -8.52 1.82 -11.44
N VAL A 8 -7.68 2.74 -11.02
CA VAL A 8 -7.85 4.19 -11.25
C VAL A 8 -6.58 4.81 -11.81
N ARG A 9 -6.71 6.03 -12.34
CA ARG A 9 -5.58 6.71 -13.02
C ARG A 9 -4.59 7.38 -12.06
N SER A 10 -5.02 7.84 -10.89
CA SER A 10 -4.20 8.65 -9.98
C SER A 10 -4.25 8.18 -8.53
N ASN A 11 -3.19 8.47 -7.76
CA ASN A 11 -3.13 8.18 -6.32
C ASN A 11 -4.26 8.89 -5.56
N LYS A 12 -4.58 10.13 -5.94
CA LYS A 12 -5.69 10.87 -5.34
C LYS A 12 -7.03 10.13 -5.47
N ARG A 13 -7.35 9.62 -6.66
CA ARG A 13 -8.55 8.80 -6.88
C ARG A 13 -8.48 7.49 -6.10
N ALA A 14 -7.30 6.84 -6.06
CA ALA A 14 -7.12 5.60 -5.31
C ALA A 14 -7.41 5.81 -3.82
N ASN A 15 -6.86 6.87 -3.22
CA ASN A 15 -7.11 7.23 -1.83
C ASN A 15 -8.60 7.49 -1.56
N GLN A 16 -9.28 8.23 -2.45
CA GLN A 16 -10.72 8.51 -2.33
C GLN A 16 -11.56 7.24 -2.40
N TYR A 17 -11.32 6.36 -3.38
CA TYR A 17 -12.03 5.08 -3.47
C TYR A 17 -11.75 4.19 -2.27
N ASN A 18 -10.49 4.05 -1.84
CA ASN A 18 -10.14 3.27 -0.66
C ASN A 18 -10.90 3.74 0.58
N GLN A 19 -10.95 5.06 0.83
CA GLN A 19 -11.70 5.62 1.95
C GLN A 19 -13.20 5.37 1.84
N GLN A 20 -13.78 5.50 0.65
CA GLN A 20 -15.21 5.23 0.43
C GLN A 20 -15.54 3.74 0.57
N ILE A 21 -14.70 2.85 0.06
CA ILE A 21 -14.88 1.40 0.21
C ILE A 21 -14.82 1.03 1.71
N ARG A 22 -13.83 1.54 2.44
CA ARG A 22 -13.70 1.29 3.88
C ARG A 22 -14.92 1.81 4.65
N SER A 23 -15.28 3.08 4.47
CA SER A 23 -16.37 3.70 5.23
C SER A 23 -17.77 3.20 4.81
N LYS A 24 -18.08 3.18 3.51
CA LYS A 24 -19.44 2.92 3.01
C LYS A 24 -19.75 1.44 2.79
N ILE A 25 -18.77 0.66 2.37
CA ILE A 25 -18.98 -0.76 2.05
C ILE A 25 -18.64 -1.64 3.25
N ARG A 26 -17.57 -1.28 3.99
CA ARG A 26 -17.06 -2.09 5.10
C ARG A 26 -17.42 -1.56 6.49
N GLY A 27 -18.02 -0.37 6.60
CA GLY A 27 -18.38 0.24 7.88
C GLY A 27 -17.17 0.57 8.77
N GLN A 28 -15.98 0.71 8.18
CA GLN A 28 -14.74 1.00 8.89
C GLN A 28 -14.47 2.50 8.88
N GLU A 29 -14.70 3.16 10.02
CA GLU A 29 -14.51 4.60 10.18
C GLU A 29 -13.15 4.97 10.79
N ASN A 30 -12.46 4.01 11.40
CA ASN A 30 -11.11 4.20 11.94
C ASN A 30 -10.09 4.43 10.82
N GLU A 31 -8.99 5.09 11.15
CA GLU A 31 -7.87 5.29 10.21
C GLU A 31 -7.40 3.96 9.60
N ILE A 32 -7.32 2.91 10.42
CA ILE A 32 -6.94 1.55 10.04
C ILE A 32 -7.72 0.56 10.91
N SER A 33 -8.06 -0.61 10.36
CA SER A 33 -8.93 -1.60 11.00
C SER A 33 -8.44 -3.03 10.71
N THR A 34 -8.72 -3.96 11.63
CA THR A 34 -8.58 -5.39 11.36
C THR A 34 -9.41 -5.80 10.13
N GLY A 35 -8.84 -6.70 9.32
CA GLY A 35 -9.38 -7.13 8.02
C GLY A 35 -9.11 -6.14 6.88
N ASP A 36 -8.40 -5.03 7.13
CA ASP A 36 -7.97 -4.14 6.06
C ASP A 36 -6.90 -4.82 5.19
N PHE A 37 -7.00 -4.59 3.87
CA PHE A 37 -5.96 -4.99 2.94
C PHE A 37 -5.08 -3.77 2.62
N VAL A 38 -3.77 -3.96 2.77
CA VAL A 38 -2.75 -2.95 2.54
C VAL A 38 -1.68 -3.46 1.59
N MET A 39 -1.23 -2.60 0.70
CA MET A 39 -0.13 -2.83 -0.23
C MET A 39 1.13 -2.16 0.30
N VAL A 40 2.23 -2.90 0.33
CA VAL A 40 3.55 -2.37 0.68
C VAL A 40 4.10 -1.56 -0.49
N VAL A 41 4.54 -0.33 -0.23
CA VAL A 41 4.99 0.59 -1.29
C VAL A 41 6.51 0.77 -1.37
N LYS A 42 7.27 0.08 -0.51
CA LYS A 42 8.73 0.11 -0.47
C LYS A 42 9.27 -1.22 0.05
N ASN A 43 10.30 -1.76 -0.60
CA ASN A 43 10.96 -3.00 -0.16
C ASN A 43 11.44 -2.89 1.29
N ASN A 44 11.27 -3.97 2.05
CA ASN A 44 11.69 -4.07 3.44
C ASN A 44 12.38 -5.42 3.68
N TYR A 45 13.60 -5.36 4.19
CA TYR A 45 14.47 -6.52 4.46
C TYR A 45 14.64 -6.79 5.96
N PHE A 46 13.86 -6.12 6.81
CA PHE A 46 14.04 -6.15 8.26
C PHE A 46 13.16 -7.20 8.94
N TRP A 47 11.88 -7.30 8.52
CA TRP A 47 10.87 -8.09 9.25
C TRP A 47 10.90 -9.58 8.94
N LEU A 48 11.23 -9.94 7.70
CA LEU A 48 11.31 -11.34 7.27
C LEU A 48 12.78 -11.75 7.15
N LYS A 49 13.06 -12.99 7.55
CA LYS A 49 14.38 -13.60 7.36
C LYS A 49 14.51 -14.07 5.92
N ASP A 50 15.72 -14.04 5.37
CA ASP A 50 16.00 -14.50 4.00
C ASP A 50 15.58 -15.95 3.72
N ILE A 51 15.47 -16.78 4.77
CA ILE A 51 15.06 -18.20 4.70
C ILE A 51 13.53 -18.36 4.66
N SER A 52 12.77 -17.29 4.91
CA SER A 52 11.32 -17.31 4.78
C SER A 52 10.91 -17.48 3.30
N GLU A 53 9.68 -17.94 3.06
CA GLU A 53 9.21 -18.22 1.71
C GLU A 53 9.20 -16.98 0.80
N ALA A 54 8.88 -15.82 1.36
CA ALA A 54 8.99 -14.54 0.65
C ALA A 54 10.44 -14.02 0.60
N GLY A 55 11.30 -14.42 1.54
CA GLY A 55 12.67 -13.93 1.72
C GLY A 55 12.73 -12.51 2.31
N PHE A 56 11.99 -11.57 1.72
CA PHE A 56 11.81 -10.19 2.16
C PHE A 56 10.41 -9.70 1.77
N ILE A 57 10.03 -8.49 2.19
CA ILE A 57 8.74 -7.87 1.83
C ILE A 57 8.97 -6.93 0.65
N ALA A 58 8.38 -7.22 -0.49
CA ALA A 58 8.56 -6.47 -1.74
C ALA A 58 7.56 -5.32 -1.90
N ASN A 59 7.94 -4.34 -2.73
CA ASN A 59 7.03 -3.31 -3.20
C ASN A 59 5.96 -3.92 -4.12
N GLY A 60 4.70 -3.78 -3.73
CA GLY A 60 3.55 -4.38 -4.40
C GLY A 60 2.87 -5.45 -3.57
N ASP A 61 3.56 -6.04 -2.58
CA ASP A 61 3.00 -7.12 -1.77
C ASP A 61 1.76 -6.66 -1.01
N ILE A 62 0.69 -7.46 -1.12
CA ILE A 62 -0.57 -7.25 -0.42
C ILE A 62 -0.58 -8.04 0.87
N CYS A 63 -0.94 -7.37 1.95
CA CYS A 63 -1.11 -7.94 3.28
C CYS A 63 -2.52 -7.69 3.80
N GLU A 64 -3.07 -8.63 4.57
CA GLU A 64 -4.24 -8.43 5.41
C GLU A 64 -3.82 -8.17 6.85
N ILE A 65 -4.46 -7.19 7.48
CA ILE A 65 -4.27 -6.90 8.91
C ILE A 65 -5.10 -7.88 9.73
N LEU A 66 -4.45 -8.78 10.44
CA LEU A 66 -5.12 -9.75 11.32
C LEU A 66 -5.39 -9.16 12.71
N GLU A 67 -4.51 -8.31 13.21
CA GLU A 67 -4.59 -7.76 14.55
C GLU A 67 -3.86 -6.41 14.61
N ILE A 68 -4.39 -5.47 15.40
CA ILE A 68 -3.77 -4.18 15.71
C ILE A 68 -3.53 -4.17 17.22
N PHE A 69 -2.26 -4.18 17.62
CA PHE A 69 -1.87 -4.20 19.03
C PHE A 69 -1.88 -2.80 19.63
N ASN A 70 -1.35 -1.82 18.90
CA ASN A 70 -1.26 -0.45 19.39
C ASN A 70 -1.10 0.55 18.23
N ILE A 71 -1.54 1.78 18.46
CA ILE A 71 -1.28 2.93 17.59
C ILE A 71 -0.49 3.95 18.41
N LYS A 72 0.65 4.40 17.88
CA LYS A 72 1.58 5.30 18.57
C LYS A 72 1.92 6.49 17.70
N GLU A 73 2.00 7.66 18.33
CA GLU A 73 2.58 8.85 17.72
C GLU A 73 3.99 9.06 18.29
N LEU A 74 5.00 8.90 17.44
CA LEU A 74 6.42 8.97 17.79
C LEU A 74 7.19 9.68 16.68
N TYR A 75 8.25 10.42 17.03
CA TYR A 75 9.12 11.06 16.04
C TYR A 75 8.41 12.04 15.08
N GLY A 76 7.19 12.48 15.44
CA GLY A 76 6.32 13.27 14.57
C GLY A 76 5.65 12.46 13.45
N PHE A 77 5.49 11.16 13.63
CA PHE A 77 4.82 10.21 12.73
C PHE A 77 3.89 9.28 13.53
N ARG A 78 2.96 8.63 12.84
CA ARG A 78 1.99 7.71 13.43
C ARG A 78 2.27 6.29 12.95
N PHE A 79 2.29 5.36 13.89
CA PHE A 79 2.64 3.96 13.67
C PHE A 79 1.54 3.05 14.20
N ALA A 80 1.31 1.93 13.51
CA ALA A 80 0.52 0.83 14.05
C ALA A 80 1.39 -0.41 14.23
N GLU A 81 1.43 -0.96 15.44
CA GLU A 81 1.98 -2.28 15.72
C GLU A 81 0.91 -3.31 15.38
N VAL A 82 1.17 -4.20 14.42
CA VAL A 82 0.16 -5.08 13.83
C VAL A 82 0.67 -6.49 13.61
N LYS A 83 -0.26 -7.42 13.42
CA LYS A 83 0.00 -8.75 12.86
C LYS A 83 -0.55 -8.82 11.44
N LEU A 84 0.29 -9.21 10.48
CA LEU A 84 -0.07 -9.30 9.07
C LEU A 84 -0.06 -10.74 8.56
N ARG A 85 -0.93 -11.00 7.57
CA ARG A 85 -0.86 -12.15 6.66
C ARG A 85 -0.51 -11.65 5.26
N MET A 86 0.48 -12.23 4.59
CA MET A 86 0.74 -11.93 3.18
C MET A 86 -0.26 -12.67 2.30
N ILE A 87 -0.95 -11.96 1.40
CA ILE A 87 -1.92 -12.54 0.47
C ILE A 87 -1.21 -13.16 -0.72
N ASP A 88 -0.15 -12.51 -1.21
CA ASP A 88 0.65 -13.00 -2.35
C ASP A 88 1.50 -14.24 -2.00
N TYR A 89 1.65 -14.54 -0.71
CA TYR A 89 2.38 -15.69 -0.20
C TYR A 89 1.50 -16.46 0.82
N PRO A 90 0.52 -17.25 0.36
CA PRO A 90 -0.49 -17.86 1.25
C PRO A 90 0.08 -18.80 2.32
N ASN A 91 1.24 -19.40 2.05
CA ASN A 91 1.93 -20.31 2.96
C ASN A 91 2.86 -19.58 3.95
N GLN A 92 3.15 -18.29 3.72
CA GLN A 92 3.94 -17.47 4.62
C GLN A 92 3.18 -17.28 5.93
N LYS A 93 3.80 -17.73 7.03
CA LYS A 93 3.19 -17.59 8.35
C LYS A 93 2.97 -16.12 8.70
N PRO A 94 1.83 -15.77 9.34
CA PRO A 94 1.60 -14.43 9.84
C PRO A 94 2.71 -13.96 10.77
N PHE A 95 3.04 -12.68 10.69
CA PHE A 95 4.15 -12.08 11.44
C PHE A 95 3.77 -10.72 12.01
N GLU A 96 4.47 -10.31 13.07
CA GLU A 96 4.28 -9.02 13.71
C GLU A 96 5.21 -7.98 13.08
N THR A 97 4.70 -6.76 12.90
CA THR A 97 5.43 -5.67 12.26
C THR A 97 4.88 -4.31 12.68
N VAL A 98 5.47 -3.25 12.16
CA VAL A 98 5.03 -1.87 12.36
C VAL A 98 4.67 -1.25 11.02
N LEU A 99 3.50 -0.62 10.90
CA LEU A 99 3.08 0.16 9.74
C LEU A 99 3.30 1.65 9.99
N LEU A 100 3.74 2.38 8.98
CA LEU A 100 3.79 3.85 8.98
C LEU A 100 2.49 4.42 8.42
N LEU A 101 1.61 4.90 9.30
CA LEU A 101 0.24 5.29 8.96
C LEU A 101 0.17 6.56 8.09
N ASP A 102 1.13 7.47 8.21
CA ASP A 102 1.18 8.70 7.41
C ASP A 102 1.29 8.42 5.89
N THR A 103 1.72 7.21 5.51
CA THR A 103 1.78 6.81 4.10
C THR A 103 0.44 6.37 3.52
N LEU A 104 -0.56 6.03 4.37
CA LEU A 104 -1.87 5.52 3.93
C LEU A 104 -2.66 6.55 3.11
N SER A 105 -2.63 7.82 3.52
CA SER A 105 -3.37 8.92 2.88
C SER A 105 -2.49 9.81 2.00
N SER A 106 -1.17 9.60 1.97
CA SER A 106 -0.27 10.40 1.14
C SER A 106 -0.59 10.26 -0.34
N GLU A 107 -0.46 11.34 -1.10
CA GLU A 107 -0.54 11.32 -2.57
C GLU A 107 0.80 10.91 -3.22
N THR A 108 1.91 10.98 -2.49
CA THR A 108 3.22 10.49 -2.94
C THR A 108 3.24 8.95 -3.00
N PRO A 109 4.09 8.33 -3.84
CA PRO A 109 4.17 6.87 -3.94
C PRO A 109 4.60 6.19 -2.63
N SER A 110 5.45 6.86 -1.86
CA SER A 110 6.03 6.42 -0.60
C SER A 110 6.38 7.66 0.25
N LEU A 111 6.92 7.46 1.45
CA LEU A 111 7.41 8.54 2.31
C LEU A 111 8.37 9.46 1.54
N SER A 112 8.23 10.77 1.72
CA SER A 112 9.08 11.75 1.03
C SER A 112 10.54 11.63 1.49
N TYR A 113 11.48 12.15 0.70
CA TYR A 113 12.89 12.18 1.09
C TYR A 113 13.10 12.98 2.38
N GLU A 114 12.44 14.14 2.48
CA GLU A 114 12.50 15.02 3.64
C GLU A 114 11.98 14.32 4.90
N ASP A 115 10.82 13.69 4.82
CA ASP A 115 10.23 12.93 5.93
C ASP A 115 11.07 11.71 6.30
N SER A 116 11.64 11.02 5.31
CA SER A 116 12.55 9.89 5.56
C SER A 116 13.81 10.34 6.30
N ASN A 117 14.36 11.51 5.97
CA ASN A 117 15.51 12.08 6.66
C ASN A 117 15.13 12.56 8.06
N LYS A 118 13.96 13.19 8.22
CA LYS A 118 13.41 13.57 9.53
C LYS A 118 13.27 12.35 10.43
N LEU A 119 12.63 11.28 9.94
CA LEU A 119 12.48 10.03 10.70
C LEU A 119 13.83 9.45 11.11
N TYR A 120 14.82 9.43 10.20
CA TYR A 120 16.19 8.99 10.52
C TYR A 120 16.82 9.82 11.66
N GLN A 121 16.69 11.15 11.60
CA GLN A 121 17.25 12.06 12.60
C GLN A 121 16.56 11.91 13.96
N GLU A 122 15.23 11.86 13.98
CA GLU A 122 14.46 11.73 15.22
C GLU A 122 14.70 10.38 15.90
N VAL A 123 14.70 9.26 15.14
CA VAL A 123 15.07 7.94 15.68
C VAL A 123 16.54 7.94 16.14
N GLY A 124 17.43 8.66 15.45
CA GLY A 124 18.83 8.80 15.83
C GLY A 124 19.05 9.42 17.20
N LYS A 125 18.14 10.27 17.68
CA LYS A 125 18.24 10.90 19.01
C LYS A 125 18.15 9.88 20.15
N ASP A 126 17.38 8.81 19.98
CA ASP A 126 17.26 7.75 20.99
C ASP A 126 18.60 7.05 21.25
N PHE A 127 19.48 7.06 20.25
CA PHE A 127 20.79 6.40 20.28
C PHE A 127 21.95 7.40 20.41
N ALA A 128 21.68 8.65 20.81
CA ALA A 128 22.72 9.68 20.96
C ALA A 128 23.76 9.36 22.06
N HIS A 129 23.42 8.44 22.97
CA HIS A 129 24.30 7.96 24.04
C HIS A 129 25.33 6.92 23.57
N GLU A 130 25.22 6.43 22.32
CA GLU A 130 26.12 5.42 21.79
C GLU A 130 27.57 5.92 21.66
N SER A 131 28.52 5.02 21.90
CA SER A 131 29.94 5.37 22.00
C SER A 131 30.56 5.83 20.67
N SER A 132 29.91 5.57 19.53
CA SER A 132 30.40 5.97 18.21
C SER A 132 29.26 6.20 17.21
N LYS A 133 29.52 7.05 16.21
CA LYS A 133 28.58 7.28 15.09
C LYS A 133 28.20 6.01 14.33
N TYR A 134 29.12 5.06 14.23
CA TYR A 134 28.85 3.77 13.59
C TYR A 134 27.84 2.93 14.38
N LYS A 135 27.99 2.85 15.71
CA LYS A 135 27.02 2.15 16.57
C LYS A 135 25.66 2.81 16.54
N GLN A 136 25.62 4.14 16.59
CA GLN A 136 24.38 4.90 16.45
C GLN A 136 23.66 4.58 15.14
N LEU A 137 24.39 4.57 14.01
CA LEU A 137 23.84 4.23 12.71
C LEU A 137 23.31 2.78 12.66
N LEU A 138 24.03 1.82 13.23
CA LEU A 138 23.54 0.44 13.34
C LEU A 138 22.29 0.33 14.20
N ALA A 139 22.23 1.05 15.31
CA ALA A 139 21.07 1.06 16.20
C ALA A 139 19.83 1.63 15.51
N VAL A 140 19.96 2.74 14.77
CA VAL A 140 18.88 3.28 13.93
C VAL A 140 18.45 2.28 12.87
N LYS A 141 19.39 1.63 12.18
CA LYS A 141 19.08 0.60 11.17
C LYS A 141 18.39 -0.64 11.76
N ASN A 142 18.52 -0.89 13.05
CA ASN A 142 17.83 -1.97 13.76
C ASN A 142 16.56 -1.52 14.48
N SER A 143 16.20 -0.23 14.41
CA SER A 143 14.97 0.29 15.01
C SER A 143 13.74 -0.20 14.25
N LYS A 144 12.78 -0.77 14.98
CA LYS A 144 11.51 -1.21 14.38
C LYS A 144 10.69 -0.08 13.77
N TYR A 145 10.75 1.14 14.31
CA TYR A 145 10.00 2.29 13.80
C TYR A 145 10.66 2.89 12.56
N PHE A 146 12.00 2.88 12.49
CA PHE A 146 12.71 3.26 11.27
C PHE A 146 12.44 2.27 10.13
N ASN A 147 12.30 0.99 10.46
CA ASN A 147 11.97 -0.08 9.53
C ASN A 147 10.46 -0.35 9.40
N ALA A 148 9.59 0.58 9.82
CA ALA A 148 8.16 0.43 9.64
C ALA A 148 7.80 0.29 8.14
N LEU A 149 6.86 -0.59 7.83
CA LEU A 149 6.35 -0.79 6.49
C LEU A 149 5.60 0.46 6.04
N GLN A 150 5.95 0.95 4.86
CA GLN A 150 5.21 2.00 4.18
C GLN A 150 4.11 1.34 3.38
N VAL A 151 2.87 1.76 3.58
CA VAL A 151 1.70 1.05 3.07
C VAL A 151 0.64 2.00 2.53
N LYS A 152 -0.16 1.49 1.60
CA LYS A 152 -1.43 2.11 1.16
C LYS A 152 -2.54 1.08 1.18
N PHE A 153 -3.79 1.51 1.29
CA PHE A 153 -4.91 0.59 1.11
C PHE A 153 -4.92 0.01 -0.31
N SER A 154 -5.27 -1.27 -0.44
CA SER A 154 -5.17 -2.01 -1.70
C SER A 154 -6.52 -2.31 -2.38
N TYR A 155 -7.64 -1.78 -1.88
CA TYR A 155 -8.95 -1.95 -2.54
C TYR A 155 -9.02 -1.23 -3.88
N ALA A 156 -8.39 -0.07 -3.97
CA ALA A 156 -8.23 0.72 -5.17
C ALA A 156 -6.75 1.05 -5.37
N VAL A 157 -6.24 0.78 -6.57
CA VAL A 157 -4.83 0.95 -6.92
C VAL A 157 -4.70 1.67 -8.25
N THR A 158 -3.54 2.29 -8.47
CA THR A 158 -3.23 2.85 -9.78
C THR A 158 -2.82 1.73 -10.74
N CYS A 159 -3.07 1.92 -12.04
CA CYS A 159 -2.71 0.91 -13.05
C CYS A 159 -1.23 0.50 -13.00
N HIS A 160 -0.30 1.46 -12.80
CA HIS A 160 1.12 1.18 -12.60
C HIS A 160 1.40 0.25 -11.41
N LYS A 161 0.62 0.36 -10.32
CA LYS A 161 0.73 -0.49 -9.12
C LYS A 161 -0.05 -1.80 -9.24
N SER A 162 -0.88 -1.94 -10.27
CA SER A 162 -1.58 -3.20 -10.59
C SER A 162 -0.76 -4.13 -11.51
N GLN A 163 0.35 -3.66 -12.06
CA GLN A 163 1.21 -4.47 -12.94
C GLN A 163 1.75 -5.68 -12.17
N GLY A 164 1.56 -6.87 -12.74
CA GLY A 164 1.90 -8.14 -12.09
C GLY A 164 0.77 -8.74 -11.24
N GLY A 165 -0.16 -7.92 -10.72
CA GLY A 165 -1.34 -8.39 -10.02
C GLY A 165 -2.44 -8.89 -10.97
N GLN A 166 -3.26 -9.83 -10.50
CA GLN A 166 -4.47 -10.30 -11.18
C GLN A 166 -5.58 -10.49 -10.14
N TRP A 167 -6.81 -10.13 -10.52
CA TRP A 167 -7.99 -10.29 -9.67
C TRP A 167 -9.12 -10.93 -10.47
N LYS A 168 -9.99 -11.72 -9.84
CA LYS A 168 -11.15 -12.30 -10.55
C LYS A 168 -12.05 -11.22 -11.11
N THR A 169 -12.29 -10.17 -10.34
CA THR A 169 -13.13 -9.04 -10.73
C THR A 169 -12.36 -7.72 -10.65
N VAL A 170 -12.42 -6.91 -11.71
CA VAL A 170 -11.83 -5.57 -11.72
C VAL A 170 -12.87 -4.51 -12.06
N PHE A 171 -12.90 -3.45 -11.28
CA PHE A 171 -13.65 -2.23 -11.56
C PHE A 171 -12.71 -1.18 -12.14
N ILE A 172 -13.06 -0.56 -13.26
CA ILE A 172 -12.26 0.46 -13.93
C ILE A 172 -13.05 1.74 -14.00
N GLU A 173 -12.54 2.80 -13.38
CA GLU A 173 -13.13 4.14 -13.52
C GLU A 173 -12.64 4.79 -14.82
N GLN A 174 -13.56 5.36 -15.60
CA GLN A 174 -13.17 6.21 -16.72
C GLN A 174 -12.48 7.48 -16.20
N PRO A 175 -11.21 7.72 -16.55
CA PRO A 175 -10.53 8.93 -16.13
C PRO A 175 -11.07 10.15 -16.87
N TYR A 176 -10.87 11.34 -16.28
CA TYR A 176 -11.07 12.59 -17.01
C TYR A 176 -10.03 12.72 -18.14
N LEU A 177 -10.53 12.96 -19.36
CA LEU A 177 -9.75 13.04 -20.59
C LEU A 177 -10.09 14.37 -21.32
N PRO A 178 -9.48 15.50 -20.92
CA PRO A 178 -9.78 16.80 -21.52
C PRO A 178 -9.44 16.84 -23.02
N ASP A 179 -8.34 16.19 -23.41
CA ASP A 179 -7.87 16.10 -24.80
C ASP A 179 -8.44 14.90 -25.56
N GLY A 180 -9.43 14.22 -24.97
CA GLY A 180 -10.02 13.00 -25.52
C GLY A 180 -9.12 11.76 -25.36
N GLN A 181 -9.42 10.71 -26.12
CA GLN A 181 -8.67 9.45 -26.09
C GLN A 181 -7.37 9.59 -26.88
N ASN A 182 -6.26 9.19 -26.27
CA ASN A 182 -4.97 9.08 -26.93
C ASN A 182 -4.37 7.67 -26.77
N ILE A 183 -3.26 7.41 -27.44
CA ILE A 183 -2.59 6.09 -27.41
C ILE A 183 -2.21 5.68 -25.99
N ASP A 184 -1.75 6.62 -25.16
CA ASP A 184 -1.35 6.33 -23.78
C ASP A 184 -2.55 5.95 -22.90
N TYR A 185 -3.70 6.58 -23.10
CA TYR A 185 -4.95 6.18 -22.48
C TYR A 185 -5.37 4.78 -22.91
N LEU A 186 -5.29 4.45 -24.20
CA LEU A 186 -5.64 3.12 -24.69
C LEU A 186 -4.72 2.03 -24.12
N ARG A 187 -3.42 2.31 -24.00
CA ARG A 187 -2.46 1.41 -23.32
C ARG A 187 -2.80 1.23 -21.85
N TRP A 188 -3.11 2.32 -21.15
CA TRP A 188 -3.53 2.27 -19.75
C TRP A 188 -4.81 1.43 -19.57
N LEU A 189 -5.80 1.63 -20.43
CA LEU A 189 -7.07 0.91 -20.40
C LEU A 189 -6.87 -0.58 -20.69
N TYR A 190 -6.04 -0.91 -21.69
CA TYR A 190 -5.66 -2.29 -21.99
C TYR A 190 -5.00 -2.97 -20.78
N THR A 191 -4.04 -2.31 -20.13
CA THR A 191 -3.42 -2.84 -18.92
C THR A 191 -4.45 -3.04 -17.81
N ALA A 192 -5.34 -2.08 -17.58
CA ALA A 192 -6.39 -2.19 -16.56
C ALA A 192 -7.36 -3.35 -16.81
N ILE A 193 -7.84 -3.52 -18.05
CA ILE A 193 -8.74 -4.61 -18.45
C ILE A 193 -8.07 -5.96 -18.24
N THR A 194 -6.81 -6.10 -18.68
CA THR A 194 -6.06 -7.37 -18.58
C THR A 194 -5.65 -7.75 -17.15
N ARG A 195 -5.98 -6.95 -16.14
CA ARG A 195 -5.85 -7.37 -14.73
C ARG A 195 -6.99 -8.27 -14.27
N ALA A 196 -8.14 -8.26 -14.95
CA ALA A 196 -9.26 -9.13 -14.63
C ALA A 196 -9.04 -10.55 -15.19
N GLN A 197 -9.33 -11.56 -14.37
CA GLN A 197 -9.35 -12.95 -14.81
C GLN A 197 -10.73 -13.40 -15.29
N GLU A 198 -11.82 -12.85 -14.70
CA GLU A 198 -13.18 -13.29 -15.01
C GLU A 198 -14.08 -12.14 -15.46
N LYS A 199 -14.12 -11.02 -14.70
CA LYS A 199 -15.10 -9.95 -14.92
C LYS A 199 -14.47 -8.56 -14.87
N VAL A 200 -14.90 -7.71 -15.78
CA VAL A 200 -14.59 -6.27 -15.79
C VAL A 200 -15.88 -5.48 -15.66
N TYR A 201 -15.89 -4.51 -14.75
CA TYR A 201 -16.94 -3.51 -14.63
C TYR A 201 -16.38 -2.14 -14.99
N LEU A 202 -17.01 -1.47 -15.94
CA LEU A 202 -16.61 -0.15 -16.42
C LEU A 202 -17.50 0.92 -15.79
N ILE A 203 -16.91 1.83 -15.00
CA ILE A 203 -17.62 2.87 -14.26
C ILE A 203 -17.44 4.21 -14.99
N GLY A 204 -18.56 4.87 -15.31
CA GLY A 204 -18.56 6.19 -15.93
C GLY A 204 -18.32 6.20 -17.44
N PHE A 205 -18.09 5.04 -18.06
CA PHE A 205 -17.99 4.89 -19.51
C PHE A 205 -19.34 5.13 -20.18
N LYS A 206 -19.35 5.85 -21.30
CA LYS A 206 -20.55 6.09 -22.12
C LYS A 206 -20.96 4.85 -22.91
N GLU A 207 -22.23 4.75 -23.27
CA GLU A 207 -22.78 3.64 -24.08
C GLU A 207 -22.00 3.43 -25.39
N ASP A 208 -21.51 4.51 -26.03
CA ASP A 208 -20.72 4.43 -27.28
C ASP A 208 -19.42 3.60 -27.16
N TYR A 209 -18.97 3.28 -25.94
CA TYR A 209 -17.83 2.37 -25.71
C TYR A 209 -18.19 0.90 -25.92
N PHE A 210 -19.48 0.57 -25.93
CA PHE A 210 -20.00 -0.77 -26.10
C PHE A 210 -20.57 -0.88 -27.50
N LYS A 211 -20.01 -1.80 -28.31
CA LYS A 211 -20.66 -2.20 -29.56
C LYS A 211 -21.85 -3.09 -29.21
N GLU A 212 -23.00 -2.82 -29.82
CA GLU A 212 -24.14 -3.76 -29.83
C GLU A 212 -23.75 -5.11 -30.45
#